data_AF-A0A924YXQ0-F1
#
_entry.id   AF-A0A924YXQ0-F1
#
_cell.length_a   1.000
_cell.length_b   1.000
_cell.length_c   1.000
_cell.angle_alpha   90.00
_cell.angle_beta   90.00
_cell.angle_gamma   90.00
#
_symmetry.space_group_name_H-M   'P 1'
#
loop_
_entity.id
_entity.type
_entity.pdbx_description
1 polymer ?
#
loop_
_entity_poly.entity_id
_entity_poly.type
_entity_poly.pdbx_seq_one_letter_code
_entity_poly.pdbx_strand_id
1 'polypeptide(L)'
;VMHTTFRIGGSTLMASDGCNEGSGFDGFNLSFAVPTEAEADRAFAALADGGQVQMPQTKTFWSPRFGMLTDRFGIGWMVSVTAPLSQ
;
A
#
# COMPACT_ATOMS: atom_id res chain seq x y z
N VAL A 1 -4.05 17.01 -11.72
CA VAL A 1 -5.29 16.21 -11.69
C VAL A 1 -6.29 16.84 -10.74
N MET A 2 -7.24 17.65 -11.21
CA MET A 2 -8.25 18.27 -10.30
C MET A 2 -9.08 17.23 -9.50
N HIS A 3 -9.26 16.02 -10.05
CA HIS A 3 -9.88 14.89 -9.37
C HIS A 3 -9.58 13.60 -10.15
N THR A 4 -9.25 12.51 -9.46
CA THR A 4 -9.26 11.16 -10.02
C THR A 4 -9.76 10.16 -9.00
N THR A 5 -10.41 9.10 -9.49
CA THR A 5 -10.85 7.97 -8.71
C THR A 5 -10.45 6.70 -9.45
N PHE A 6 -9.72 5.81 -8.80
CA PHE A 6 -9.35 4.52 -9.35
C PHE A 6 -9.49 3.42 -8.30
N ARG A 7 -9.60 2.18 -8.78
CA ARG A 7 -9.80 1.01 -7.93
C ARG A 7 -8.54 0.17 -7.91
N ILE A 8 -8.12 -0.25 -6.71
CA ILE A 8 -7.08 -1.25 -6.50
C ILE A 8 -7.74 -2.43 -5.78
N GLY A 9 -7.91 -3.55 -6.47
CA GLY A 9 -8.76 -4.65 -5.98
C GLY A 9 -10.20 -4.17 -5.74
N GLY A 10 -10.72 -4.39 -4.53
CA GLY A 10 -12.03 -3.90 -4.09
C GLY A 10 -12.04 -2.47 -3.50
N SER A 11 -10.87 -1.86 -3.31
CA SER A 11 -10.73 -0.56 -2.67
C SER A 11 -10.80 0.58 -3.68
N THR A 12 -11.58 1.61 -3.35
CA THR A 12 -11.63 2.87 -4.12
C THR A 12 -10.62 3.84 -3.53
N LEU A 13 -9.69 4.31 -4.36
CA LEU A 13 -8.74 5.36 -4.02
C LEU A 13 -9.11 6.63 -4.81
N MET A 14 -9.19 7.75 -4.10
CA MET A 14 -9.48 9.07 -4.66
C MET A 14 -8.25 9.94 -4.49
N ALA A 15 -7.86 10.68 -5.53
CA ALA A 15 -6.69 11.55 -5.52
C ALA A 15 -6.95 12.87 -6.26
N SER A 16 -6.19 13.90 -5.91
CA SER A 16 -6.21 15.24 -6.51
C SER A 16 -4.78 15.76 -6.64
N ASP A 17 -4.52 16.72 -7.54
CA ASP A 17 -3.33 17.55 -7.46
C ASP A 17 -3.51 18.54 -6.31
N GLY A 18 -2.49 18.62 -5.46
CA GLY A 18 -2.38 19.72 -4.50
C GLY A 18 -2.00 20.98 -5.26
N CYS A 19 -2.75 22.07 -5.06
CA CYS A 19 -2.43 23.36 -5.67
C CYS A 19 -1.49 24.15 -4.75
N ASN A 20 -0.20 23.84 -4.82
CA ASN A 20 0.86 24.50 -4.01
C ASN A 20 0.77 24.23 -2.49
N GLU A 21 0.11 23.14 -2.11
CA GLU A 21 0.07 22.61 -0.74
C GLU A 21 1.32 21.73 -0.52
N GLY A 22 1.92 21.77 0.68
CA GLY A 22 3.18 21.06 0.96
C GLY A 22 3.14 19.57 0.60
N SER A 23 4.24 19.04 0.09
CA SER A 23 4.34 17.68 -0.46
C SER A 23 4.62 16.57 0.57
N GLY A 24 4.38 16.84 1.86
CA GLY A 24 4.68 15.90 2.93
C GLY A 24 3.53 14.93 3.16
N PHE A 25 3.66 13.68 2.73
CA PHE A 25 2.77 12.58 3.14
C PHE A 25 3.19 12.00 4.49
N ASP A 26 3.53 12.89 5.42
CA ASP A 26 4.05 12.53 6.73
C ASP A 26 2.91 12.23 7.71
N GLY A 27 3.04 11.14 8.45
CA GLY A 27 2.12 10.80 9.55
C GLY A 27 0.96 9.86 9.20
N PHE A 28 0.85 9.36 7.96
CA PHE A 28 -0.09 8.29 7.62
C PHE A 28 0.50 7.28 6.63
N ASN A 29 -0.05 6.06 6.62
CA ASN A 29 0.24 5.04 5.63
C ASN A 29 -1.09 4.49 5.07
N LEU A 30 -1.10 4.13 3.79
CA LEU A 30 -2.22 3.44 3.17
C LEU A 30 -2.10 1.93 3.42
N SER A 31 -3.14 1.33 3.98
CA SER A 31 -3.21 -0.12 4.16
C SER A 31 -3.87 -0.77 2.94
N PHE A 32 -3.16 -1.70 2.30
CA PHE A 32 -3.63 -2.45 1.16
C PHE A 32 -3.64 -3.95 1.46
N ALA A 33 -4.83 -4.47 1.74
CA ALA A 33 -5.05 -5.87 2.08
C ALA A 33 -5.59 -6.64 0.86
N VAL A 34 -4.99 -7.80 0.57
CA VAL A 34 -5.37 -8.65 -0.56
C VAL A 34 -5.66 -10.09 -0.13
N PRO A 35 -6.45 -10.86 -0.89
CA PRO A 35 -6.80 -12.24 -0.52
C PRO A 35 -5.65 -13.25 -0.53
N THR A 36 -4.60 -13.04 -1.34
CA THR A 36 -3.56 -14.07 -1.56
C THR A 36 -2.13 -13.53 -1.43
N GLU A 37 -1.21 -14.41 -1.01
CA GLU A 37 0.23 -14.06 -0.93
C GLU A 37 0.79 -13.64 -2.29
N ALA A 38 0.36 -14.28 -3.38
CA ALA A 38 0.80 -13.94 -4.74
C ALA A 38 0.36 -12.54 -5.18
N GLU A 39 -0.84 -12.11 -4.81
CA GLU A 39 -1.29 -10.73 -5.07
C GLU A 39 -0.52 -9.73 -4.20
N ALA A 40 -0.22 -10.09 -2.95
CA ALA A 40 0.54 -9.24 -2.05
C ALA A 40 1.98 -9.05 -2.56
N ASP A 41 2.61 -10.11 -3.03
CA ASP A 41 3.96 -10.07 -3.63
C ASP A 41 3.98 -9.21 -4.89
N ARG A 42 2.98 -9.37 -5.77
CA ARG A 42 2.85 -8.55 -6.99
C ARG A 42 2.67 -7.07 -6.67
N ALA A 43 1.76 -6.74 -5.77
CA ALA A 43 1.47 -5.36 -5.40
C ALA A 43 2.70 -4.72 -4.73
N PHE A 44 3.35 -5.43 -3.82
CA PHE A 44 4.55 -4.94 -3.14
C PHE A 44 5.71 -4.73 -4.11
N ALA A 45 5.95 -5.65 -5.04
CA ALA A 45 7.00 -5.47 -6.05
C ALA A 45 6.73 -4.25 -6.95
N ALA A 46 5.47 -4.03 -7.36
CA ALA A 46 5.10 -2.89 -8.19
C ALA A 46 5.26 -1.55 -7.46
N LEU A 47 4.90 -1.50 -6.17
CA LEU A 47 5.04 -0.31 -5.34
C LEU A 47 6.51 -0.05 -4.95
N ALA A 48 7.30 -1.11 -4.76
CA ALA A 48 8.73 -1.02 -4.43
C ALA A 48 9.58 -0.56 -5.62
N ASP A 49 9.10 -0.70 -6.87
CA ASP A 49 9.80 -0.18 -8.04
C ASP A 49 9.92 1.34 -7.97
N GLY A 50 11.16 1.83 -7.83
CA GLY A 50 11.48 3.24 -7.60
C GLY A 50 11.11 3.77 -6.21
N GLY A 51 10.65 2.91 -5.31
CA GLY A 51 10.34 3.23 -3.91
C GLY A 51 11.47 2.84 -2.96
N GLN A 52 11.19 2.95 -1.66
CA GLN A 52 12.05 2.50 -0.58
C GLN A 52 11.33 1.48 0.29
N VAL A 53 11.87 0.27 0.38
CA VAL A 53 11.35 -0.75 1.28
C VAL A 53 11.79 -0.44 2.71
N GLN A 54 10.83 -0.23 3.63
CA GLN A 54 11.16 -0.14 5.07
C GLN A 54 11.13 -1.52 5.73
N MET A 55 10.19 -2.37 5.32
CA MET A 55 10.04 -3.72 5.83
C MET A 55 9.73 -4.66 4.66
N PRO A 56 10.68 -5.52 4.26
CA PRO A 56 10.45 -6.55 3.26
C PRO A 56 9.27 -7.45 3.66
N GLN A 57 8.58 -8.00 2.66
CA GLN A 57 7.46 -8.89 2.95
C GLN A 57 7.91 -10.16 3.66
N THR A 58 7.28 -10.41 4.80
CA THR A 58 7.52 -11.58 5.64
C THR A 58 6.21 -12.09 6.23
N LYS A 59 6.22 -13.33 6.73
CA LYS A 59 5.10 -13.87 7.51
C LYS A 59 5.14 -13.28 8.91
N THR A 60 3.99 -12.83 9.42
CA THR A 60 3.85 -12.33 10.79
C THR A 60 2.86 -13.19 11.58
N PHE A 61 2.72 -12.94 12.89
CA PHE A 61 1.77 -13.71 13.71
C PHE A 61 0.29 -13.39 13.37
N TRP A 62 0.03 -12.28 12.69
CA TRP A 62 -1.33 -11.79 12.37
C TRP A 62 -1.63 -11.76 10.87
N SER A 63 -0.64 -12.01 10.01
CA SER A 63 -0.79 -12.03 8.56
C SER A 63 0.11 -13.08 7.92
N PRO A 64 -0.40 -13.88 6.96
CA PRO A 64 0.42 -14.77 6.15
C PRO A 64 1.56 -14.03 5.42
N ARG A 65 1.31 -12.78 5.01
CA ARG A 65 2.27 -11.93 4.30
C ARG A 65 2.06 -10.47 4.68
N PHE A 66 3.10 -9.79 5.15
CA PHE A 66 3.04 -8.37 5.51
C PHE A 66 4.36 -7.69 5.19
N GLY A 67 4.29 -6.47 4.65
CA GLY A 67 5.45 -5.61 4.42
C GLY A 67 5.08 -4.13 4.36
N MET A 68 6.10 -3.27 4.45
CA MET A 68 5.97 -1.82 4.40
C MET A 68 6.99 -1.21 3.44
N LEU A 69 6.55 -0.25 2.64
CA LEU A 69 7.40 0.48 1.70
C LEU A 69 6.83 1.90 1.48
N THR A 70 7.69 2.84 1.08
CA THR A 70 7.27 4.13 0.51
C THR A 70 7.46 4.07 -0.99
N ASP A 71 6.43 4.37 -1.77
CA ASP A 71 6.53 4.33 -3.22
C ASP A 71 7.34 5.52 -3.78
N ARG A 72 7.55 5.54 -5.10
CA ARG A 72 8.28 6.61 -5.79
C ARG A 72 7.65 8.01 -5.67
N PHE A 73 6.40 8.09 -5.24
CA PHE A 73 5.66 9.35 -5.06
C PHE A 73 5.69 9.85 -3.60
N GLY A 74 6.35 9.11 -2.71
CA GLY A 74 6.45 9.45 -1.30
C GLY A 74 5.29 8.94 -0.45
N ILE A 75 4.40 8.10 -0.99
CA ILE A 75 3.27 7.55 -0.23
C ILE A 75 3.73 6.31 0.52
N GLY A 76 3.47 6.28 1.83
CA GLY A 76 3.73 5.12 2.66
C GLY A 76 2.63 4.05 2.53
N TRP A 77 3.04 2.79 2.38
CA TRP A 77 2.15 1.65 2.15
C TRP A 77 2.40 0.53 3.17
N MET A 78 1.32 -0.09 3.63
CA MET A 78 1.32 -1.36 4.36
C MET A 78 0.59 -2.39 3.50
N VAL A 79 1.30 -3.39 2.99
CA VAL A 79 0.71 -4.45 2.15
C VAL A 79 0.56 -5.70 2.98
N SER A 80 -0.66 -6.25 3.04
CA SER A 80 -0.97 -7.43 3.85
C SER A 80 -1.85 -8.44 3.12
N VAL A 81 -1.78 -9.70 3.54
CA VAL A 81 -2.80 -10.70 3.19
C VAL A 81 -3.84 -10.74 4.29
N THR A 82 -5.11 -10.60 3.92
CA THR A 82 -6.21 -10.76 4.87
C THR A 82 -6.23 -12.21 5.35
N ALA A 83 -5.73 -12.47 6.56
CA ALA A 83 -6.01 -13.73 7.22
C ALA A 83 -7.53 -13.84 7.41
N PRO A 84 -8.18 -14.99 7.14
CA PRO A 84 -9.51 -15.21 7.67
C PRO A 84 -9.40 -15.04 9.19
N LEU A 85 -10.23 -14.18 9.77
CA LEU A 85 -10.38 -14.12 11.23
C LEU A 85 -10.71 -15.54 11.67
N SER A 86 -9.76 -16.20 12.35
CA SER A 86 -10.08 -17.39 13.11
C SER A 86 -11.07 -16.95 14.18
N GLN A 87 -12.33 -17.41 14.04
CA GLN A 87 -13.37 -17.24 15.06
C GLN A 87 -12.91 -17.77 16.41
#